data_AF-A0A9D2VKZ8-F1
#
_entry.id   AF-A0A9D2VKZ8-F1
#
_cell.length_a   1.000
_cell.length_b   1.000
_cell.length_c   1.000
_cell.angle_alpha   90.00
_cell.angle_beta   90.00
_cell.angle_gamma   90.00
#
_symmetry.space_group_name_H-M   'P 1'
#
loop_
_entity.id
_entity.type
_entity.pdbx_description
1 polymer ?
#
loop_
_entity_poly.entity_id
_entity_poly.type
_entity_poly.pdbx_seq_one_letter_code
_entity_poly.pdbx_strand_id
1 'polypeptide(L)'
;MLAVAAAAGVASVVVLAQGAGAAFDPASNALGASAASAGASGAPADALGAAWTLALVVLLCLVTGVFEEGVFRVLALDALSAACGDSPRGKVRAAFASAALFGLLHVSIGDVSSVSDAASGAQAFLKPVQAGLFGLFMAALYDRTRSLWPLVGIHAAFNLLSVGPALLAGDVRQTYVTGSLPDLALLAATTVLLIPVAVAAVASIVGAAEGRGVTGGRG
;
A
#
# COMPACT_ATOMS: atom_id res chain seq x y z
N MET A 1 -5.32 13.69 -3.53
CA MET A 1 -6.60 13.86 -2.82
C MET A 1 -7.53 12.65 -2.92
N LEU A 2 -7.63 11.95 -4.06
CA LEU A 2 -8.50 10.78 -4.19
C LEU A 2 -8.04 9.56 -3.37
N ALA A 3 -6.72 9.28 -3.30
CA ALA A 3 -6.17 8.21 -2.46
C ALA A 3 -6.26 8.51 -0.95
N VAL A 4 -6.05 9.78 -0.55
CA VAL A 4 -6.23 10.25 0.84
C VAL A 4 -7.70 10.25 1.25
N ALA A 5 -8.63 10.58 0.35
CA ALA A 5 -10.07 10.52 0.63
C ALA A 5 -10.58 9.08 0.71
N ALA A 6 -10.05 8.16 -0.12
CA ALA A 6 -10.36 6.73 -0.01
C ALA A 6 -9.77 6.15 1.29
N ALA A 7 -8.52 6.46 1.63
CA ALA A 7 -7.90 6.04 2.89
C ALA A 7 -8.59 6.67 4.12
N ALA A 8 -9.02 7.92 4.08
CA ALA A 8 -9.78 8.57 5.15
C ALA A 8 -11.21 8.02 5.28
N GLY A 9 -11.85 7.67 4.17
CA GLY A 9 -13.14 6.98 4.15
C GLY A 9 -13.05 5.57 4.74
N VAL A 10 -12.01 4.80 4.41
CA VAL A 10 -11.82 3.44 4.95
C VAL A 10 -11.25 3.47 6.38
N ALA A 11 -10.42 4.45 6.75
CA ALA A 11 -10.02 4.69 8.14
C ALA A 11 -11.23 5.06 9.02
N SER A 12 -12.20 5.81 8.48
CA SER A 12 -13.48 6.07 9.17
C SER A 12 -14.29 4.78 9.34
N VAL A 13 -14.26 3.85 8.38
CA VAL A 13 -14.88 2.52 8.50
C VAL A 13 -14.17 1.65 9.54
N VAL A 14 -12.83 1.71 9.63
CA VAL A 14 -12.05 0.98 10.66
C VAL A 14 -12.30 1.56 12.06
N VAL A 15 -12.35 2.88 12.20
CA VAL A 15 -12.69 3.56 13.47
C VAL A 15 -14.15 3.27 13.88
N LEU A 16 -15.09 3.29 12.93
CA LEU A 16 -16.48 2.89 13.18
C LEU A 16 -16.60 1.40 13.53
N ALA A 17 -15.80 0.52 12.92
CA ALA A 17 -15.80 -0.91 13.21
C ALA A 17 -15.12 -1.26 14.54
N GLN A 18 -14.10 -0.50 14.95
CA GLN A 18 -13.50 -0.56 16.29
C GLN A 18 -14.49 -0.05 17.35
N GLY A 19 -15.23 1.02 17.06
CA GLY A 19 -16.32 1.52 17.91
C GLY A 19 -17.51 0.55 18.00
N ALA A 20 -17.84 -0.14 16.90
CA ALA A 20 -18.86 -1.19 16.90
C ALA A 20 -18.41 -2.42 17.70
N GLY A 21 -17.13 -2.81 17.62
CA GLY A 21 -16.56 -3.87 18.46
C GLY A 21 -16.69 -3.60 19.96
N ALA A 22 -16.54 -2.34 20.39
CA ALA A 22 -16.81 -1.93 21.77
C ALA A 22 -18.32 -1.95 22.15
N ALA A 23 -19.22 -1.78 21.17
CA ALA A 23 -20.66 -1.92 21.36
C ALA A 23 -21.15 -3.38 21.42
N PHE A 24 -20.34 -4.32 20.94
CA PHE A 24 -20.58 -5.77 21.03
C PHE A 24 -19.89 -6.42 22.25
N ASP A 25 -19.34 -5.64 23.17
CA ASP A 25 -18.83 -6.15 24.44
C ASP A 25 -19.99 -6.72 25.28
N PRO A 26 -20.09 -8.05 25.49
CA PRO A 26 -21.14 -8.63 26.32
C PRO A 26 -21.05 -8.17 27.79
N ALA A 27 -19.96 -7.51 28.21
CA ALA A 27 -19.82 -6.90 29.52
C ALA A 27 -20.55 -5.55 29.67
N SER A 28 -20.73 -4.77 28.59
CA SER A 28 -21.41 -3.47 28.67
C SER A 28 -22.94 -3.61 28.81
N ASN A 29 -23.51 -4.73 28.34
CA ASN A 29 -24.90 -5.12 28.57
C ASN A 29 -25.15 -5.81 29.93
N ALA A 30 -24.12 -5.98 30.76
CA ALA A 30 -24.21 -6.59 32.09
C ALA A 30 -23.96 -5.60 33.24
N LEU A 31 -23.92 -4.28 32.98
CA LEU A 31 -24.08 -3.25 34.04
C LEU A 31 -25.55 -3.18 34.51
N GLY A 32 -26.01 -4.30 35.04
CA GLY A 32 -27.29 -4.49 35.73
C GLY A 32 -27.23 -5.61 36.77
N ALA A 33 -26.13 -6.35 36.92
CA ALA A 33 -26.02 -7.40 37.94
C ALA A 33 -24.65 -7.40 38.63
N SER A 34 -24.70 -7.41 39.96
CA SER A 34 -23.63 -7.14 40.92
C SER A 34 -22.50 -8.17 40.98
N ALA A 35 -21.32 -7.66 41.33
CA ALA A 35 -20.19 -8.23 42.09
C ALA A 35 -20.07 -9.76 42.34
N ALA A 36 -18.82 -10.20 42.21
CA ALA A 36 -18.19 -11.43 42.72
C ALA A 36 -18.19 -12.67 41.80
N SER A 37 -17.04 -12.93 41.17
CA SER A 37 -16.29 -14.17 41.39
C SER A 37 -14.97 -14.16 40.61
N ALA A 38 -13.98 -14.77 41.22
CA ALA A 38 -12.60 -14.84 40.79
C ALA A 38 -12.41 -15.69 39.52
N GLY A 39 -11.44 -15.29 38.70
CA GLY A 39 -10.56 -16.14 37.91
C GLY A 39 -11.17 -17.32 37.14
N ALA A 40 -11.53 -17.09 35.87
CA ALA A 40 -11.29 -18.02 34.77
C ALA A 40 -11.50 -17.31 33.41
N SER A 41 -10.48 -17.39 32.55
CA SER A 41 -10.52 -17.20 31.08
C SER A 41 -11.04 -15.88 30.48
N GLY A 42 -10.22 -14.82 30.53
CA GLY A 42 -10.40 -13.59 29.69
C GLY A 42 -9.85 -13.72 28.25
N ALA A 43 -9.14 -14.81 27.93
CA ALA A 43 -8.47 -15.00 26.64
C ALA A 43 -9.36 -14.97 25.37
N PRO A 44 -10.62 -15.47 25.35
CA PRO A 44 -11.35 -15.60 24.09
C PRO A 44 -11.92 -14.27 23.57
N ALA A 45 -12.30 -13.34 24.45
CA ALA A 45 -12.81 -12.02 24.04
C ALA A 45 -11.69 -11.13 23.48
N ASP A 46 -10.52 -11.13 24.14
CA ASP A 46 -9.35 -10.39 23.70
C ASP A 46 -8.77 -10.97 22.39
N ALA A 47 -8.75 -12.30 22.26
CA ALA A 47 -8.32 -12.97 21.03
C ALA A 47 -9.29 -12.72 19.86
N LEU A 48 -10.60 -12.72 20.11
CA LEU A 48 -11.61 -12.43 19.08
C LEU A 48 -11.53 -10.97 18.63
N GLY A 49 -11.30 -10.03 19.55
CA GLY A 49 -11.09 -8.62 19.25
C GLY A 49 -9.80 -8.38 18.43
N ALA A 50 -8.70 -9.03 18.79
CA ALA A 50 -7.45 -8.97 18.05
C ALA A 50 -7.59 -9.59 16.64
N ALA A 51 -8.24 -10.75 16.53
CA ALA A 51 -8.50 -11.41 15.25
C ALA A 51 -9.40 -10.57 14.35
N TRP A 52 -10.43 -9.91 14.92
CA TRP A 52 -11.29 -8.99 14.20
C TRP A 52 -10.52 -7.78 13.67
N THR A 53 -9.69 -7.17 14.51
CA THR A 53 -8.85 -6.03 14.11
C THR A 53 -7.89 -6.41 12.99
N LEU A 54 -7.24 -7.57 13.11
CA LEU A 54 -6.39 -8.10 12.05
C LEU A 54 -7.16 -8.33 10.75
N ALA A 55 -8.35 -8.93 10.83
CA ALA A 55 -9.20 -9.16 9.65
C ALA A 55 -9.56 -7.83 8.95
N LEU A 56 -9.88 -6.79 9.72
CA LEU A 56 -10.16 -5.46 9.17
C LEU A 56 -8.91 -4.83 8.53
N VAL A 57 -7.74 -4.95 9.16
CA VAL A 57 -6.48 -4.43 8.59
C VAL A 57 -6.13 -5.15 7.30
N VAL A 58 -6.29 -6.48 7.25
CA VAL A 58 -6.09 -7.28 6.03
C VAL A 58 -7.09 -6.87 4.94
N LEU A 59 -8.37 -6.71 5.29
CA LEU A 59 -9.40 -6.27 4.36
C LEU A 59 -9.11 -4.88 3.81
N LEU A 60 -8.71 -3.93 4.67
CA LEU A 60 -8.26 -2.60 4.26
C LEU A 60 -7.10 -2.69 3.27
N CYS A 61 -6.06 -3.46 3.58
CA CYS A 61 -4.91 -3.64 2.69
C CYS A 61 -5.30 -4.21 1.33
N LEU A 62 -6.23 -5.18 1.30
CA LEU A 62 -6.75 -5.76 0.06
C LEU A 62 -7.57 -4.75 -0.74
N VAL A 63 -8.50 -4.03 -0.11
CA VAL A 63 -9.34 -3.03 -0.79
C VAL A 63 -8.50 -1.88 -1.33
N THR A 64 -7.50 -1.41 -0.57
CA THR A 64 -6.51 -0.44 -1.05
C THR A 64 -5.77 -0.99 -2.26
N GLY A 65 -5.27 -2.23 -2.20
CA GLY A 65 -4.59 -2.86 -3.33
C GLY A 65 -5.47 -2.96 -4.59
N VAL A 66 -6.75 -3.35 -4.45
CA VAL A 66 -7.71 -3.39 -5.56
C VAL A 66 -7.89 -2.01 -6.18
N PHE A 67 -8.13 -1.00 -5.34
CA PHE A 67 -8.36 0.36 -5.80
C PHE A 67 -7.13 0.93 -6.50
N GLU A 68 -5.97 0.90 -5.86
CA GLU A 68 -4.76 1.52 -6.37
C GLU A 68 -4.25 0.78 -7.61
N GLU A 69 -4.11 -0.54 -7.57
CA GLU A 69 -3.61 -1.26 -8.74
C GLU A 69 -4.62 -1.25 -9.91
N GLY A 70 -5.92 -1.20 -9.62
CA GLY A 70 -6.96 -0.98 -10.62
C GLY A 70 -6.81 0.38 -11.32
N VAL A 71 -6.65 1.46 -10.55
CA VAL A 71 -6.49 2.80 -11.11
C VAL A 71 -5.16 2.96 -11.85
N PHE A 72 -4.05 2.48 -11.27
CA PHE A 72 -2.72 2.79 -11.79
C PHE A 72 -2.20 1.78 -12.82
N ARG A 73 -2.50 0.48 -12.66
CA ARG A 73 -1.97 -0.57 -13.56
C ARG A 73 -2.97 -1.00 -14.60
N VAL A 74 -4.25 -1.07 -14.26
CA VAL A 74 -5.26 -1.39 -15.28
C VAL A 74 -5.59 -0.13 -16.07
N LEU A 75 -6.11 0.92 -15.43
CA LEU A 75 -6.61 2.08 -16.18
C LEU A 75 -5.47 3.00 -16.69
N ALA A 76 -4.63 3.52 -15.79
CA ALA A 76 -3.64 4.52 -16.19
C ALA A 76 -2.53 3.93 -17.06
N LEU A 77 -1.98 2.76 -16.71
CA LEU A 77 -0.92 2.14 -17.49
C LEU A 77 -1.40 1.66 -18.87
N ASP A 78 -2.63 1.12 -19.01
CA ASP A 78 -3.15 0.77 -20.35
C ASP A 78 -3.36 2.03 -21.20
N ALA A 79 -3.90 3.12 -20.63
CA ALA A 79 -4.05 4.38 -21.33
C ALA A 79 -2.69 5.00 -21.74
N LEU A 80 -1.70 4.98 -20.84
CA LEU A 80 -0.35 5.45 -21.12
C LEU A 80 0.36 4.57 -22.15
N SER A 81 0.14 3.26 -22.12
CA SER A 81 0.69 2.32 -23.10
C SER A 81 0.12 2.58 -24.49
N ALA A 82 -1.20 2.82 -24.58
CA ALA A 82 -1.85 3.21 -25.83
C ALA A 82 -1.28 4.52 -26.39
N ALA A 83 -0.96 5.50 -25.54
CA ALA A 83 -0.37 6.77 -25.95
C ALA A 83 1.12 6.68 -26.31
N CYS A 84 1.89 5.80 -25.65
CA CYS A 84 3.34 5.66 -25.85
C CYS A 84 3.72 4.64 -26.94
N GLY A 85 2.77 3.81 -27.36
CA GLY A 85 2.93 2.76 -28.38
C GLY A 85 3.59 1.48 -27.86
N ASP A 86 3.47 0.40 -28.64
CA ASP A 86 3.87 -0.96 -28.22
C ASP A 86 5.37 -1.25 -28.27
N SER A 87 6.19 -0.29 -28.70
CA SER A 87 7.64 -0.45 -28.71
C SER A 87 8.18 -0.68 -27.29
N PRO A 88 9.31 -1.39 -27.10
CA PRO A 88 9.95 -1.50 -25.79
C PRO A 88 10.16 -0.16 -25.09
N ARG A 89 10.57 0.87 -25.84
CA ARG A 89 10.73 2.23 -25.30
C ARG A 89 9.39 2.84 -24.89
N GLY A 90 8.32 2.58 -25.64
CA GLY A 90 6.96 3.01 -25.32
C GLY A 90 6.45 2.39 -24.03
N LYS A 91 6.61 1.07 -23.88
CA LYS A 91 6.26 0.34 -22.65
C LYS A 91 7.02 0.82 -21.43
N VAL A 92 8.33 1.03 -21.55
CA VAL A 92 9.16 1.58 -20.48
C VAL A 92 8.68 2.99 -20.10
N ARG A 93 8.40 3.85 -21.08
CA ARG A 93 7.85 5.21 -20.82
C ARG A 93 6.51 5.16 -20.09
N ALA A 94 5.60 4.29 -20.51
CA ALA A 94 4.30 4.12 -19.86
C ALA A 94 4.43 3.60 -18.42
N ALA A 95 5.33 2.64 -18.19
CA ALA A 95 5.63 2.12 -16.85
C ALA A 95 6.20 3.21 -15.93
N PHE A 96 7.18 3.98 -16.40
CA PHE A 96 7.74 5.10 -15.64
C PHE A 96 6.69 6.20 -15.36
N ALA A 97 5.87 6.56 -16.35
CA ALA A 97 4.83 7.56 -16.16
C ALA A 97 3.78 7.11 -15.13
N SER A 98 3.31 5.86 -15.22
CA SER A 98 2.37 5.28 -14.26
C SER A 98 2.97 5.17 -12.85
N ALA A 99 4.24 4.78 -12.74
CA ALA A 99 4.98 4.73 -11.49
C ALA A 99 5.19 6.11 -10.86
N ALA A 100 5.51 7.12 -11.67
CA ALA A 100 5.68 8.49 -11.22
C ALA A 100 4.35 9.09 -10.72
N LEU A 101 3.25 8.86 -11.45
CA LEU A 101 1.90 9.28 -11.00
C LEU A 101 1.53 8.64 -9.67
N PHE A 102 1.79 7.34 -9.53
CA PHE A 102 1.57 6.60 -8.30
C PHE A 102 2.38 7.19 -7.13
N GLY A 103 3.69 7.37 -7.32
CA GLY A 103 4.58 7.92 -6.30
C GLY A 103 4.22 9.35 -5.89
N LEU A 104 3.95 10.24 -6.84
CA LEU A 104 3.57 11.63 -6.55
C LEU A 104 2.27 11.73 -5.75
N LEU A 105 1.30 10.84 -6.03
CA LEU A 105 0.02 10.82 -5.30
C LEU A 105 0.10 10.20 -3.90
N HIS A 106 1.23 9.58 -3.55
CA HIS A 106 1.53 9.06 -2.21
C HIS A 106 2.03 10.12 -1.22
N VAL A 107 2.27 11.36 -1.69
CA VAL A 107 2.51 12.51 -0.81
C VAL A 107 1.24 13.31 -0.64
N SER A 108 0.87 13.56 0.61
CA SER A 108 -0.24 14.46 0.95
C SER A 108 0.26 15.89 1.17
N ILE A 109 -0.65 16.87 1.04
CA ILE A 109 -0.37 18.26 1.48
C ILE A 109 -0.02 18.28 2.96
N GLY A 110 -0.63 17.41 3.76
CA GLY A 110 -0.32 17.20 5.18
C GLY A 110 1.14 16.85 5.40
N ASP A 111 1.68 15.88 4.65
CA ASP A 111 3.08 15.46 4.74
C ASP A 111 4.06 16.60 4.42
N VAL A 112 3.74 17.42 3.41
CA VAL A 112 4.56 18.58 3.04
C VAL A 112 4.49 19.66 4.12
N SER A 113 3.29 19.90 4.67
CA SER A 113 3.08 20.89 5.73
C SER A 113 3.68 20.48 7.08
N SER A 114 3.93 19.18 7.30
CA SER A 114 4.54 18.65 8.52
C SER A 114 6.07 18.62 8.48
N VAL A 115 6.70 19.06 7.38
CA VAL A 115 8.16 19.17 7.31
C VAL A 115 8.64 20.29 8.22
N SER A 116 9.34 19.93 9.28
CA SER A 116 9.85 20.85 10.30
C SER A 116 11.35 20.71 10.53
N ASP A 117 11.95 19.62 10.06
CA ASP A 117 13.36 19.30 10.20
C ASP A 117 13.88 18.47 9.00
N ALA A 118 15.18 18.14 9.01
CA ALA A 118 15.79 17.37 7.94
C ALA A 118 15.26 15.92 7.86
N ALA A 119 14.89 15.32 8.99
CA ALA A 119 14.41 13.94 9.03
C ALA A 119 13.00 13.82 8.43
N SER A 120 12.09 14.70 8.84
CA SER A 120 10.74 14.85 8.28
C SER A 120 10.77 15.24 6.81
N GLY A 121 11.69 16.12 6.40
CA GLY A 121 11.93 16.44 4.99
C GLY A 121 12.40 15.24 4.18
N ALA A 122 13.35 14.46 4.71
CA ALA A 122 13.81 13.23 4.07
C ALA A 122 12.69 12.18 3.96
N GLN A 123 11.85 12.03 5.00
CA GLN A 123 10.68 11.14 4.95
C GLN A 123 9.67 11.60 3.88
N ALA A 124 9.34 12.88 3.83
CA ALA A 124 8.42 13.44 2.84
C ALA A 124 8.91 13.21 1.40
N PHE A 125 10.24 13.22 1.18
CA PHE A 125 10.85 12.94 -0.11
C PHE A 125 10.98 11.43 -0.42
N LEU A 126 11.35 10.61 0.56
CA LEU A 126 11.59 9.18 0.32
C LEU A 126 10.29 8.39 0.13
N LYS A 127 9.18 8.79 0.78
CA LYS A 127 7.86 8.16 0.59
C LYS A 127 7.42 8.07 -0.89
N PRO A 128 7.37 9.17 -1.68
CA PRO A 128 6.98 9.10 -3.08
C PRO A 128 8.00 8.33 -3.93
N VAL A 129 9.29 8.38 -3.57
CA VAL A 129 10.34 7.61 -4.26
C VAL A 129 10.14 6.12 -4.05
N GLN A 130 9.91 5.68 -2.80
CA GLN A 130 9.62 4.30 -2.46
C GLN A 130 8.37 3.80 -3.19
N ALA A 131 7.28 4.56 -3.13
CA ALA A 131 6.04 4.25 -3.81
C ALA A 131 6.25 4.16 -5.33
N GLY A 132 7.01 5.09 -5.92
CA GLY A 132 7.36 5.06 -7.34
C GLY A 132 8.16 3.81 -7.74
N LEU A 133 9.18 3.43 -6.96
CA LEU A 133 9.98 2.22 -7.20
C LEU A 133 9.12 0.95 -7.11
N PHE A 134 8.27 0.87 -6.10
CA PHE A 134 7.29 -0.21 -5.96
C PHE A 134 6.34 -0.24 -7.17
N GLY A 135 5.77 0.90 -7.55
CA GLY A 135 4.88 1.03 -8.69
C GLY A 135 5.52 0.64 -10.02
N LEU A 136 6.82 0.89 -10.21
CA LEU A 136 7.57 0.49 -11.38
C LEU A 136 7.72 -1.04 -11.48
N PHE A 137 8.00 -1.69 -10.35
CA PHE A 137 7.98 -3.16 -10.26
C PHE A 137 6.59 -3.72 -10.59
N MET A 138 5.53 -3.14 -10.03
CA MET A 138 4.15 -3.59 -10.25
C MET A 138 3.70 -3.39 -11.70
N ALA A 139 4.14 -2.32 -12.36
CA ALA A 139 3.90 -2.09 -13.78
C ALA A 139 4.54 -3.18 -14.67
N ALA A 140 5.79 -3.56 -14.40
CA ALA A 140 6.44 -4.66 -15.12
C ALA A 140 5.79 -6.03 -14.83
N LEU A 141 5.30 -6.24 -13.61
CA LEU A 141 4.54 -7.44 -13.27
C LEU A 141 3.23 -7.49 -14.06
N TYR A 142 2.50 -6.38 -14.15
CA TYR A 142 1.26 -6.29 -14.90
C TYR A 142 1.43 -6.51 -16.40
N ASP A 143 2.49 -5.94 -17.02
CA ASP A 143 2.77 -6.18 -18.45
C ASP A 143 2.95 -7.68 -18.76
N ARG A 144 3.46 -8.45 -17.79
CA ARG A 144 3.66 -9.91 -17.93
C ARG A 144 2.41 -10.72 -17.62
N THR A 145 1.68 -10.40 -16.57
CA THR A 145 0.55 -11.24 -16.09
C THR A 145 -0.79 -10.83 -16.69
N ARG A 146 -0.95 -9.56 -17.06
CA ARG A 146 -2.22 -8.92 -17.43
C ARG A 146 -3.36 -9.27 -16.46
N SER A 147 -3.02 -9.47 -15.18
CA SER A 147 -3.93 -9.89 -14.14
C SER A 147 -3.80 -8.97 -12.94
N LEU A 148 -4.94 -8.53 -12.39
CA LEU A 148 -4.99 -7.64 -11.24
C LEU A 148 -4.66 -8.37 -9.93
N TRP A 149 -5.02 -9.64 -9.79
CA TRP A 149 -4.99 -10.35 -8.50
C TRP A 149 -3.58 -10.54 -7.89
N PRO A 150 -2.54 -10.90 -8.66
CA PRO A 150 -1.18 -10.97 -8.11
C PRO A 150 -0.71 -9.62 -7.58
N LEU A 151 -1.11 -8.53 -8.26
CA LEU A 151 -0.75 -7.18 -7.86
C LEU A 151 -1.45 -6.80 -6.55
N VAL A 152 -2.75 -7.05 -6.45
CA VAL A 152 -3.51 -6.82 -5.22
C VAL A 152 -2.88 -7.57 -4.04
N GLY A 153 -2.50 -8.83 -4.23
CA GLY A 153 -1.87 -9.63 -3.18
C GLY A 153 -0.53 -9.05 -2.71
N ILE A 154 0.36 -8.68 -3.65
CA ILE A 154 1.67 -8.10 -3.30
C ILE A 154 1.51 -6.72 -2.66
N HIS A 155 0.62 -5.89 -3.19
CA HIS A 155 0.31 -4.57 -2.62
C HIS A 155 -0.23 -4.70 -1.20
N ALA A 156 -1.21 -5.58 -0.99
CA ALA A 156 -1.79 -5.80 0.33
C ALA A 156 -0.75 -6.33 1.32
N ALA A 157 0.15 -7.23 0.89
CA ALA A 157 1.24 -7.71 1.73
C ALA A 157 2.24 -6.60 2.08
N PHE A 158 2.60 -5.75 1.12
CA PHE A 158 3.47 -4.59 1.36
C PHE A 158 2.86 -3.63 2.38
N ASN A 159 1.56 -3.33 2.25
CA ASN A 159 0.84 -2.48 3.20
C ASN A 159 0.75 -3.15 4.57
N LEU A 160 0.40 -4.43 4.63
CA LEU A 160 0.29 -5.15 5.90
C LEU A 160 1.62 -5.17 6.67
N LEU A 161 2.76 -5.27 5.97
CA LEU A 161 4.08 -5.23 6.60
C LEU A 161 4.52 -3.81 6.98
N SER A 162 4.17 -2.82 6.16
CA SER A 162 4.66 -1.44 6.35
C SER A 162 3.80 -0.63 7.32
N VAL A 163 2.47 -0.73 7.19
CA VAL A 163 1.49 0.04 7.98
C VAL A 163 0.69 -0.83 8.96
N GLY A 164 0.59 -2.13 8.71
CA GLY A 164 -0.18 -3.05 9.55
C GLY A 164 0.20 -3.02 11.04
N PRO A 165 1.49 -3.02 11.44
CA PRO A 165 1.86 -2.93 12.85
C PRO A 165 1.34 -1.67 13.55
N ALA A 166 1.37 -0.51 12.86
CA ALA A 166 0.85 0.74 13.39
C ALA A 166 -0.69 0.68 13.55
N LEU A 167 -1.40 0.20 12.53
CA LEU A 167 -2.86 0.08 12.57
C LEU A 167 -3.33 -0.92 13.65
N LEU A 168 -2.62 -2.02 13.83
CA LEU A 168 -2.89 -3.00 14.89
C LEU A 168 -2.63 -2.42 16.28
N ALA A 169 -1.70 -1.49 16.41
CA ALA A 169 -1.46 -0.72 17.64
C ALA A 169 -2.47 0.42 17.85
N GLY A 170 -3.45 0.59 16.96
CA GLY A 170 -4.46 1.65 17.02
C GLY A 170 -3.98 3.01 16.51
N ASP A 171 -2.83 3.07 15.84
CA ASP A 171 -2.25 4.30 15.32
C ASP A 171 -2.84 4.63 13.94
N VAL A 172 -3.80 5.56 13.92
CA VAL A 172 -4.47 6.03 12.70
C VAL A 172 -3.96 7.43 12.33
N ARG A 173 -2.69 7.51 11.94
CA ARG A 173 -2.08 8.77 11.50
C ARG A 173 -2.38 9.06 10.03
N GLN A 174 -2.86 10.28 9.76
CA GLN A 174 -3.09 10.81 8.42
C GLN A 174 -1.78 11.22 7.71
N THR A 175 -0.71 11.46 8.48
CA THR A 175 0.63 11.81 7.97
C THR A 175 1.67 10.83 8.53
N TYR A 176 2.48 10.25 7.64
CA TYR A 176 3.58 9.33 8.00
C TYR A 176 4.93 10.04 8.12
N VAL A 177 4.91 11.37 8.17
CA VAL A 177 6.09 12.19 8.41
C VAL A 177 6.15 12.43 9.91
N THR A 178 6.88 11.56 10.61
CA THR A 178 7.00 11.55 12.08
C THR A 178 8.21 12.36 12.56
N GLY A 179 9.18 12.62 11.68
CA GLY A 179 10.49 13.17 12.04
C GLY A 179 11.38 12.17 12.81
N SER A 180 10.89 10.96 13.08
CA SER A 180 11.63 9.97 13.85
C SER A 180 12.74 9.33 13.00
N LEU A 181 13.94 9.23 13.57
CA LEU A 181 15.07 8.56 12.91
C LEU A 181 14.83 7.07 12.67
N PRO A 182 14.19 6.29 13.57
CA PRO A 182 13.86 4.89 13.30
C PRO A 182 12.94 4.71 12.09
N ASP A 183 11.89 5.53 11.97
CA ASP A 183 10.96 5.44 10.83
C ASP A 183 11.65 5.86 9.53
N LEU A 184 12.50 6.88 9.59
CA LEU A 184 13.33 7.29 8.45
C LEU A 184 14.29 6.18 8.03
N ALA A 185 14.94 5.50 8.97
CA ALA A 185 15.87 4.41 8.69
C ALA A 185 15.14 3.22 8.05
N LEU A 186 13.97 2.85 8.56
CA LEU A 186 13.15 1.78 7.98
C LEU A 186 12.68 2.14 6.57
N LEU A 187 12.21 3.37 6.36
CA LEU A 187 11.82 3.89 5.06
C LEU A 187 13.00 3.88 4.07
N ALA A 188 14.17 4.35 4.48
CA ALA A 188 15.37 4.36 3.65
C ALA A 188 15.81 2.93 3.30
N ALA A 189 15.86 2.02 4.27
CA ALA A 189 16.26 0.63 4.05
C ALA A 189 15.32 -0.08 3.06
N THR A 190 14.01 0.03 3.26
CA THR A 190 13.00 -0.56 2.36
C THR A 190 13.03 0.08 0.98
N THR A 191 13.29 1.39 0.87
CA THR A 191 13.50 2.07 -0.42
C THR A 191 14.72 1.52 -1.16
N VAL A 192 15.85 1.36 -0.48
CA VAL A 192 17.08 0.81 -1.06
C VAL A 192 16.87 -0.63 -1.55
N LEU A 193 16.15 -1.45 -0.79
CA LEU A 193 15.83 -2.83 -1.19
C LEU A 193 14.95 -2.91 -2.46
N LEU A 194 14.14 -1.89 -2.74
CA LEU A 194 13.32 -1.84 -3.96
C LEU A 194 14.11 -1.46 -5.21
N ILE A 195 15.27 -0.82 -5.08
CA ILE A 195 16.11 -0.42 -6.22
C ILE A 195 16.47 -1.59 -7.13
N PRO A 196 17.09 -2.69 -6.67
CA PRO A 196 17.46 -3.80 -7.54
C PRO A 196 16.24 -4.47 -8.19
N VAL A 197 15.12 -4.54 -7.47
CA VAL A 197 13.87 -5.11 -7.98
C VAL A 197 13.28 -4.25 -9.10
N ALA A 198 13.29 -2.92 -8.93
CA ALA A 198 12.84 -1.97 -9.94
C ALA A 198 13.76 -1.97 -11.18
N VAL A 199 15.07 -2.06 -10.99
CA VAL A 199 16.04 -2.19 -12.09
C VAL A 199 15.81 -3.48 -12.88
N ALA A 200 15.66 -4.61 -12.19
CA ALA A 200 15.35 -5.90 -12.82
C ALA A 200 14.00 -5.87 -13.56
N ALA A 201 12.99 -5.18 -13.00
CA ALA A 201 11.70 -4.98 -13.64
C ALA A 201 11.83 -4.22 -14.98
N VAL A 202 12.56 -3.11 -15.03
CA VAL A 202 12.80 -2.36 -16.27
C VAL A 202 13.57 -3.21 -17.29
N ALA A 203 14.63 -3.90 -16.85
CA ALA A 203 15.39 -4.80 -17.71
C ALA A 203 14.51 -5.91 -18.32
N SER A 204 13.54 -6.43 -17.56
CA SER A 204 12.63 -7.47 -18.04
C SER A 204 11.68 -6.97 -19.15
N ILE A 205 11.22 -5.71 -19.08
CA ILE A 205 10.40 -5.10 -20.14
C ILE A 205 11.21 -4.95 -21.43
N VAL A 206 12.47 -4.52 -21.31
CA VAL A 206 13.37 -4.35 -22.45
C VAL A 206 13.72 -5.71 -23.09
N GLY A 207 14.17 -6.68 -22.30
CA GLY A 207 14.57 -8.00 -22.79
C GLY A 207 13.41 -8.80 -23.40
N ALA A 208 12.19 -8.67 -22.90
CA ALA A 208 11.00 -9.30 -23.47
C ALA A 208 10.62 -8.76 -24.85
N ALA A 209 11.10 -7.57 -25.23
CA ALA A 209 10.90 -7.02 -26.56
C ALA A 209 11.99 -7.47 -27.54
N GLU A 210 13.23 -7.63 -27.08
CA GLU A 210 14.34 -8.15 -27.90
C GLU A 210 14.09 -9.61 -28.31
N GLY A 211 13.58 -10.44 -27.39
CA GLY A 211 13.26 -11.85 -27.68
C GLY A 211 12.15 -12.03 -28.73
N ARG A 212 11.20 -11.09 -28.84
CA ARG A 212 10.12 -11.13 -29.84
C ARG A 212 10.57 -10.69 -31.25
N GLY A 213 11.60 -9.85 -31.34
CA GLY A 213 12.16 -9.42 -32.62
C GLY A 213 12.90 -10.54 -33.36
N VAL A 214 13.48 -11.50 -32.64
CA VAL A 214 14.24 -12.62 -33.21
C VAL A 214 13.32 -13.69 -33.84
N THR A 215 12.10 -13.85 -33.34
CA THR A 215 11.15 -14.87 -33.83
C THR A 215 10.27 -14.40 -34.99
N GLY A 216 10.21 -13.10 -35.28
CA GLY A 216 9.33 -12.52 -36.32
C GLY A 216 9.93 -12.40 -37.73
N GLY A 217 11.19 -12.82 -37.93
CA GLY A 217 11.92 -12.65 -39.20
C GLY A 217 11.89 -13.85 -40.16
N ARG A 218 10.96 -14.80 -39.97
CA ARG A 218 10.79 -15.97 -40.84
C ARG A 218 9.30 -16.18 -41.14
N GLY A 219 8.85 -15.66 -42.28
CA GLY A 219 7.50 -15.83 -42.82
C GLY A 219 7.37 -15.09 -44.12
#